data_AF-A0A7W6LHF7-F1
#
_entry.id   AF-A0A7W6LHF7-F1
#
_cell.length_a   1.000
_cell.length_b   1.000
_cell.length_c   1.000
_cell.angle_alpha   90.00
_cell.angle_beta   90.00
_cell.angle_gamma   90.00
#
_symmetry.space_group_name_H-M   'P 1'
#
loop_
_entity.id
_entity.type
_entity.pdbx_description
1 polymer ?
#
loop_
_entity_poly.entity_id
_entity_poly.type
_entity_poly.pdbx_seq_one_letter_code
_entity_poly.pdbx_strand_id
1 'polypeptide(L)'
;MHYVVHCVDHEGAVEKRLAHYDAHKAYLASAPVKTVISGPLLADDNETMIGSMFVLEADSKDAVIAFNAADPFHKAGLWKSVSIHPFNKRVDNR
;
A
#
# COMPACT_ATOMS: atom_id res chain seq x y z
N MET A 1 12.22 1.33 11.90
CA MET A 1 12.14 -0.11 11.53
C MET A 1 11.43 -0.22 10.19
N HIS A 2 11.66 -1.29 9.40
CA HIS A 2 10.89 -1.50 8.17
C HIS A 2 9.63 -2.31 8.46
N TYR A 3 8.57 -2.01 7.71
CA TYR A 3 7.31 -2.74 7.72
C TYR A 3 6.87 -3.00 6.30
N VAL A 4 6.24 -4.14 6.09
CA VAL A 4 5.56 -4.46 4.83
C VAL A 4 4.06 -4.31 5.04
N VAL A 5 3.40 -3.71 4.05
CA VAL A 5 1.95 -3.64 3.95
C VAL A 5 1.56 -4.31 2.64
N HIS A 6 0.74 -5.35 2.72
CA HIS A 6 0.25 -6.10 1.58
C HIS A 6 -1.28 -6.03 1.57
N CYS A 7 -1.83 -5.40 0.53
CA CYS A 7 -3.25 -5.21 0.37
C CYS A 7 -3.75 -5.93 -0.88
N VAL A 8 -4.88 -6.63 -0.78
CA VAL A 8 -5.57 -7.24 -1.92
C VAL A 8 -6.89 -6.53 -2.14
N ASP A 9 -7.18 -6.14 -3.37
CA ASP A 9 -8.43 -5.47 -3.74
C ASP A 9 -9.62 -6.43 -3.68
N HIS A 10 -10.83 -5.87 -3.66
CA HIS A 10 -12.02 -6.63 -4.02
C HIS A 10 -11.97 -7.09 -5.49
N GLU A 11 -12.61 -8.23 -5.78
CA GLU A 11 -12.74 -8.72 -7.16
C GLU A 11 -13.46 -7.67 -8.04
N GLY A 12 -12.94 -7.43 -9.24
CA GLY A 12 -13.49 -6.45 -10.17
C GLY A 12 -13.33 -4.98 -9.75
N ALA A 13 -12.48 -4.66 -8.77
CA ALA A 13 -12.39 -3.31 -8.20
C ALA A 13 -11.48 -2.32 -8.96
N VAL A 14 -11.05 -2.62 -10.18
CA VAL A 14 -10.14 -1.77 -10.97
C VAL A 14 -10.70 -0.35 -11.17
N GLU A 15 -11.98 -0.23 -11.52
CA GLU A 15 -12.61 1.09 -11.72
C GLU A 15 -12.61 1.92 -10.42
N LYS A 16 -12.91 1.27 -9.30
CA LYS A 16 -12.87 1.89 -7.96
C LYS A 16 -11.46 2.35 -7.60
N ARG A 17 -10.45 1.53 -7.90
CA ARG A 17 -9.04 1.91 -7.75
C ARG A 17 -8.72 3.16 -8.57
N LEU A 18 -9.06 3.16 -9.85
CA LEU A 18 -8.77 4.28 -10.75
C LEU A 18 -9.46 5.58 -10.28
N ALA A 19 -10.70 5.50 -9.81
CA ALA A 19 -11.45 6.65 -9.28
C ALA A 19 -10.77 7.32 -8.06
N HIS A 20 -9.97 6.58 -7.29
CA HIS A 20 -9.27 7.08 -6.10
C HIS A 20 -7.74 7.18 -6.29
N TYR A 21 -7.23 6.84 -7.48
CA TYR A 21 -5.80 6.63 -7.71
C TYR A 21 -4.96 7.89 -7.51
N ASP A 22 -5.44 9.03 -8.01
CA ASP A 22 -4.72 10.31 -7.87
C ASP A 22 -4.70 10.80 -6.42
N ALA A 23 -5.81 10.66 -5.70
CA ALA A 23 -5.86 10.98 -4.27
C ALA A 23 -4.90 10.10 -3.46
N HIS A 24 -4.86 8.80 -3.76
CA HIS A 24 -3.92 7.86 -3.16
C HIS A 24 -2.46 8.28 -3.41
N LYS A 25 -2.08 8.56 -4.66
CA LYS A 25 -0.72 9.02 -4.99
C LYS A 25 -0.35 10.31 -4.25
N ALA A 26 -1.26 11.29 -4.21
CA ALA A 26 -1.03 12.55 -3.49
C ALA A 26 -0.86 12.32 -1.97
N TYR A 27 -1.62 11.37 -1.40
CA TYR A 27 -1.47 10.95 -0.02
C TYR A 27 -0.09 10.33 0.24
N LEU A 28 0.37 9.40 -0.60
CA LEU A 28 1.71 8.80 -0.48
C LEU A 28 2.84 9.83 -0.56
N ALA A 29 2.70 10.84 -1.42
CA ALA A 29 3.70 11.90 -1.59
C ALA A 29 3.81 12.86 -0.40
N SER A 30 2.75 12.95 0.43
CA SER A 30 2.69 13.82 1.60
C SER A 30 2.78 13.07 2.93
N ALA A 31 2.99 11.75 2.86
CA ALA A 31 2.93 10.87 4.02
C ALA A 31 4.05 11.15 5.03
N PRO A 32 3.77 11.08 6.35
CA PRO A 32 4.78 11.23 7.38
C PRO A 32 5.69 9.99 7.50
N VAL A 33 5.26 8.84 6.97
CA VAL A 33 6.07 7.62 6.91
C VAL A 33 6.89 7.61 5.63
N LYS A 34 8.15 7.19 5.74
CA LYS A 34 9.06 7.16 4.60
C LYS A 34 8.80 5.90 3.78
N THR A 35 8.33 6.07 2.56
CA THR A 35 8.15 4.98 1.59
C THR A 35 9.50 4.56 1.01
N VAL A 36 9.89 3.30 1.22
CA VAL A 36 11.11 2.70 0.65
C VAL A 36 10.83 2.14 -0.74
N ILE A 37 9.71 1.42 -0.90
CA ILE A 37 9.10 1.05 -2.19
C ILE A 37 7.60 1.01 -2.04
N SER A 38 6.90 1.27 -3.13
CA SER A 38 5.45 1.08 -3.25
C SER A 38 5.07 0.78 -4.68
N GLY A 39 4.04 -0.04 -4.87
CA GLY A 39 3.47 -0.30 -6.19
C GLY A 39 2.21 -1.14 -6.13
N PRO A 40 1.44 -1.20 -7.22
CA PRO A 40 0.32 -2.13 -7.32
C PRO A 40 0.84 -3.58 -7.40
N LEU A 41 0.05 -4.49 -6.84
CA LEU A 41 0.14 -5.90 -7.22
C LEU A 41 -0.58 -6.05 -8.56
N LEU A 42 -0.01 -6.86 -9.46
CA LEU A 42 -0.58 -7.10 -10.78
C LEU A 42 -1.11 -8.53 -10.85
N ALA A 43 -2.17 -8.73 -11.64
CA ALA A 43 -2.57 -10.06 -12.07
C ALA A 43 -1.50 -10.67 -13.00
N ASP A 44 -1.67 -11.94 -13.35
CA ASP A 44 -0.72 -12.67 -14.19
C ASP A 44 -0.57 -12.09 -15.62
N ASP A 45 -1.49 -11.21 -16.03
CA ASP A 45 -1.38 -10.43 -17.27
C ASP A 45 -0.31 -9.33 -17.21
N ASN A 46 0.26 -9.05 -16.03
CA ASN A 46 1.22 -7.98 -15.75
C ASN A 46 0.70 -6.56 -16.06
N GLU A 47 -0.62 -6.36 -16.08
CA GLU A 47 -1.26 -5.07 -16.37
C GLU A 47 -2.36 -4.73 -15.37
N THR A 48 -3.22 -5.70 -15.04
CA THR A 48 -4.39 -5.47 -14.20
C THR A 48 -3.96 -5.32 -12.74
N MET A 49 -4.22 -4.14 -12.15
CA MET A 49 -3.94 -3.88 -10.74
C MET A 49 -4.95 -4.57 -9.83
N ILE A 50 -4.47 -5.45 -8.95
CA ILE A 50 -5.29 -6.28 -8.04
C ILE A 50 -4.99 -6.05 -6.56
N GLY A 51 -4.13 -5.09 -6.24
CA GLY A 51 -3.71 -4.85 -4.87
C GLY A 51 -2.61 -3.82 -4.76
N SER A 52 -2.00 -3.73 -3.58
CA SER A 52 -0.92 -2.78 -3.32
C SER A 52 0.08 -3.37 -2.35
N MET A 53 1.36 -3.08 -2.60
CA MET A 53 2.45 -3.46 -1.72
C MET A 53 3.29 -2.25 -1.38
N PHE A 54 3.66 -2.15 -0.10
CA PHE A 54 4.51 -1.09 0.42
C PHE A 54 5.60 -1.68 1.30
N VAL A 55 6.80 -1.12 1.23
CA VAL A 55 7.81 -1.24 2.29
C VAL A 55 8.02 0.16 2.85
N LEU A 56 7.74 0.32 4.13
CA LEU A 56 7.72 1.60 4.83
C LEU A 56 8.75 1.60 5.94
N GLU A 57 9.38 2.73 6.17
CA GLU A 57 10.19 3.01 7.36
C GLU A 57 9.36 3.85 8.34
N ALA A 58 9.19 3.33 9.56
CA ALA A 58 8.42 3.98 10.61
C ALA A 58 8.96 3.62 12.01
N ASP A 59 8.57 4.43 13.01
CA ASP A 59 8.97 4.23 14.40
C ASP A 59 8.23 3.06 15.06
N SER A 60 6.98 2.80 14.65
CA SER A 60 6.14 1.74 15.23
C SER A 60 5.19 1.11 14.21
N LYS A 61 4.69 -0.09 14.53
CA LYS A 61 3.64 -0.75 13.74
C LYS A 61 2.35 0.08 13.73
N ASP A 62 2.03 0.73 14.85
CA ASP A 62 0.81 1.54 14.98
C ASP A 62 0.84 2.76 14.05
N ALA A 63 2.01 3.37 13.84
CA ALA A 63 2.17 4.45 12.86
C ALA A 63 1.84 3.97 11.43
N VAL A 64 2.23 2.72 11.09
CA VAL A 64 1.92 2.11 9.79
C VAL A 64 0.44 1.75 9.66
N ILE A 65 -0.18 1.27 10.74
CA ILE A 65 -1.64 1.00 10.77
C ILE A 65 -2.42 2.30 10.57
N ALA A 66 -2.06 3.36 11.30
CA ALA A 66 -2.70 4.67 11.19
C ALA A 66 -2.52 5.27 9.78
N PHE A 67 -1.32 5.15 9.21
CA PHE A 67 -1.04 5.52 7.83
C PHE A 67 -1.94 4.76 6.83
N ASN A 68 -1.99 3.42 6.92
CA ASN A 68 -2.82 2.62 6.03
C ASN A 68 -4.32 2.95 6.17
N ALA A 69 -4.82 3.13 7.39
CA ALA A 69 -6.22 3.47 7.63
C ALA A 69 -6.60 4.87 7.11
N ALA A 70 -5.63 5.80 7.03
CA ALA A 70 -5.85 7.14 6.51
C ALA A 70 -5.80 7.22 4.97
N ASP A 71 -5.34 6.16 4.29
CA ASP A 71 -5.22 6.07 2.85
C ASP A 71 -6.59 6.19 2.15
N PRO A 72 -6.72 6.99 1.06
CA PRO A 72 -7.93 7.04 0.25
C PRO A 72 -8.46 5.68 -0.21
N PHE A 73 -7.60 4.71 -0.51
CA PHE A 73 -8.02 3.35 -0.87
C PHE A 73 -8.65 2.60 0.30
N HIS A 74 -8.10 2.76 1.50
CA HIS A 74 -8.70 2.18 2.71
C HIS A 74 -10.06 2.79 2.98
N LYS A 75 -10.15 4.13 2.96
CA LYS A 75 -11.40 4.87 3.20
C LYS A 75 -12.48 4.58 2.17
N ALA A 76 -12.09 4.33 0.92
CA ALA A 76 -13.00 3.90 -0.13
C ALA A 76 -13.48 2.45 0.07
N GLY A 77 -12.83 1.66 0.92
CA GLY A 77 -13.07 0.22 1.02
C GLY A 77 -12.66 -0.52 -0.26
N LEU A 78 -11.53 -0.13 -0.86
CA LEU A 78 -10.98 -0.80 -2.05
C LEU A 78 -10.38 -2.17 -1.69
N TRP A 79 -9.67 -2.23 -0.56
CA TRP A 79 -8.95 -3.41 -0.10
C TRP A 79 -9.88 -4.38 0.62
N LYS A 80 -9.98 -5.60 0.09
CA LYS A 80 -10.65 -6.75 0.71
C LYS A 80 -9.85 -7.26 1.91
N SER A 81 -8.51 -7.21 1.82
CA SER A 81 -7.63 -7.61 2.91
C SER A 81 -6.40 -6.70 3.00
N VAL A 82 -5.91 -6.51 4.22
CA VAL A 82 -4.70 -5.76 4.52
C VAL A 82 -3.89 -6.54 5.56
N SER A 83 -2.63 -6.84 5.24
CA SER A 83 -1.68 -7.53 6.11
C SER A 83 -0.48 -6.64 6.39
N ILE A 84 -0.17 -6.41 7.67
CA ILE A 84 0.91 -5.51 8.11
C ILE A 84 1.87 -6.25 9.04
N HIS A 85 3.15 -6.31 8.66
CA HIS A 85 4.19 -7.03 9.40
C HIS A 85 5.48 -6.22 9.54
N PRO A 86 6.19 -6.33 10.68
CA PRO A 86 7.60 -5.93 10.73
C PRO A 86 8.40 -6.68 9.67
N PHE A 87 9.30 -5.99 9.01
CA PHE A 87 10.13 -6.53 7.95
C PHE A 87 11.61 -6.34 8.31
N ASN A 88 12.36 -7.44 8.36
CA ASN A 88 13.81 -7.38 8.56
C ASN A 88 14.51 -7.32 7.20
N LYS A 89 14.74 -6.09 6.71
CA LYS A 89 15.45 -5.85 5.44
C LYS A 89 16.92 -6.26 5.58
N ARG A 90 17.31 -7.35 4.92
CA ARG A 90 18.69 -7.88 4.95
C ARG A 90 19.57 -7.39 3.79
N VAL A 91 19.00 -7.22 2.60
CA VAL A 91 19.70 -6.84 1.37
C VAL A 91 18.85 -5.83 0.59
N ASP A 92 19.48 -4.80 0.03
CA ASP A 92 18.88 -3.81 -0.85
C ASP A 92 19.93 -3.42 -1.90
N ASN A 93 19.74 -3.81 -3.16
CA ASN A 93 20.74 -3.69 -4.24
C ASN A 93 20.57 -2.39 -5.07
N ARG A 94 19.93 -1.38 -4.49
CA ARG A 94 19.66 -0.10 -5.14
C ARG A 94 20.76 0.91 -4.83
#